data_AF-A0A2A4ZE92-F1
#
_entry.id   AF-A0A2A4ZE92-F1
#
_cell.length_a   1.000
_cell.length_b   1.000
_cell.length_c   1.000
_cell.angle_alpha   90.00
_cell.angle_beta   90.00
_cell.angle_gamma   90.00
#
_symmetry.space_group_name_H-M   'P 1'
#
loop_
_entity.id
_entity.type
_entity.pdbx_description
1 polymer ?
#
loop_
_entity_poly.entity_id
_entity_poly.type
_entity_poly.pdbx_seq_one_letter_code
_entity_poly.pdbx_strand_id
1 'polypeptide(L)' 'MPLSPRVSKEKYVESVRAEMEDLLGEVMEAVNAAPGGRVIVDSEEQVRQLMHEFRQRAYERAVQLRADSAESAFPPSEE' A
#
# COMPACT_ATOMS: atom_id res chain seq x y z
N MET A 1 -6.61 -10.67 -27.41
CA MET A 1 -5.88 -9.68 -26.58
C MET A 1 -4.83 -10.45 -25.78
N PRO A 2 -3.55 -10.03 -25.75
CA PRO A 2 -2.56 -10.71 -24.94
C PRO A 2 -2.96 -10.62 -23.46
N LEU A 3 -2.80 -11.72 -22.72
CA LEU A 3 -3.02 -11.78 -21.28
C LEU A 3 -2.06 -10.79 -20.63
N SER A 4 -2.57 -9.66 -20.11
CA SER A 4 -1.75 -8.76 -19.30
C SER A 4 -1.15 -9.54 -18.13
N PRO A 5 0.12 -9.32 -17.78
CA PRO A 5 0.73 -9.94 -16.62
C PRO A 5 -0.13 -9.65 -15.38
N ARG A 6 -0.47 -10.70 -14.64
CA ARG A 6 -1.32 -10.63 -13.44
C ARG A 6 -0.47 -10.99 -12.24
N VAL A 7 -0.53 -10.14 -11.21
CA VAL A 7 0.06 -10.41 -9.90
C VAL A 7 -0.94 -11.23 -9.09
N SER A 8 -0.46 -12.22 -8.33
CA SER A 8 -1.32 -12.93 -7.37
C SER A 8 -1.73 -11.99 -6.24
N LYS A 9 -2.96 -12.15 -5.75
CA LYS A 9 -3.48 -11.30 -4.66
C LYS A 9 -2.67 -11.49 -3.39
N GLU A 10 -2.26 -12.73 -3.14
CA GLU A 10 -1.48 -13.16 -1.98
C GLU A 10 -0.12 -12.46 -1.98
N LYS A 11 0.60 -12.46 -3.11
CA LYS A 11 1.91 -11.79 -3.24
C LYS A 11 1.80 -10.29 -3.03
N TYR A 12 0.72 -9.68 -3.55
CA TYR A 12 0.49 -8.25 -3.32
C TYR A 12 0.20 -7.95 -1.84
N VAL A 13 -0.71 -8.71 -1.21
CA VAL A 13 -1.05 -8.54 0.21
C VAL A 13 0.18 -8.72 1.09
N GLU A 14 0.98 -9.77 0.87
CA GLU A 14 2.23 -9.98 1.58
C GLU A 14 3.19 -8.79 1.45
N SER A 15 3.25 -8.19 0.26
CA SER A 15 4.18 -7.10 -0.01
C SER A 15 3.84 -5.76 0.66
N VAL A 16 2.58 -5.54 1.06
CA VAL A 16 2.13 -4.28 1.71
C VAL A 16 1.64 -4.49 3.15
N ARG A 17 1.69 -5.72 3.66
CA ARG A 17 1.12 -6.09 4.97
C ARG A 17 1.76 -5.31 6.11
N ALA A 18 3.10 -5.29 6.17
CA ALA A 18 3.82 -4.58 7.23
C ALA A 18 3.46 -3.09 7.25
N GLU A 19 3.47 -2.43 6.09
CA GLU A 19 3.09 -1.02 5.98
C GLU A 19 1.62 -0.76 6.38
N MET A 20 0.71 -1.71 6.10
CA MET A 20 -0.68 -1.62 6.55
C MET A 20 -0.77 -1.74 8.08
N GLU A 21 -0.01 -2.65 8.68
CA GLU A 21 0.04 -2.81 10.13
C GLU A 21 0.59 -1.56 10.82
N ASP A 22 1.66 -0.97 10.28
CA ASP A 22 2.24 0.29 10.75
C ASP A 22 1.24 1.45 10.63
N LEU A 23 0.57 1.58 9.47
CA LEU A 23 -0.49 2.57 9.25
C LEU A 23 -1.58 2.48 10.33
N LEU A 24 -2.06 1.28 10.62
CA LEU A 24 -3.12 1.10 11.62
C LEU A 24 -2.64 1.49 13.03
N GLY A 25 -1.37 1.24 13.34
CA GLY A 25 -0.73 1.74 14.56
C GLY A 25 -0.73 3.27 14.61
N GLU A 26 -0.23 3.93 13.56
CA GLU A 26 -0.15 5.40 13.51
C GLU A 26 -1.52 6.08 13.53
N VAL A 27 -2.54 5.47 12.92
CA VAL A 27 -3.93 5.93 13.02
C VAL A 27 -4.41 5.89 14.48
N MET A 28 -4.10 4.83 15.21
CA MET A 28 -4.48 4.73 16.61
C MET A 28 -3.74 5.74 17.47
N GLU A 29 -2.46 5.99 17.20
CA GLU A 29 -1.70 7.06 17.87
C GLU A 29 -2.33 8.44 17.64
N ALA A 30 -2.71 8.76 16.39
CA ALA A 30 -3.38 10.02 16.06
C ALA A 30 -4.72 10.18 16.80
N VAL A 31 -5.50 9.10 16.90
CA VAL A 31 -6.77 9.07 17.64
C VAL A 31 -6.54 9.26 19.14
N ASN A 32 -5.54 8.60 19.71
CA ASN A 32 -5.21 8.69 21.14
C ASN A 32 -4.66 10.06 21.55
N ALA A 33 -3.95 10.73 20.64
CA ALA A 33 -3.40 12.06 20.88
C ALA A 33 -4.48 13.16 20.90
N ALA A 34 -5.66 12.90 20.33
CA ALA A 34 -6.72 13.89 20.22
C ALA A 34 -7.46 14.12 21.56
N PRO A 35 -7.78 15.38 21.93
CA PRO A 35 -8.52 15.68 23.14
C PRO A 35 -9.90 15.01 23.21
N GLY A 36 -10.32 14.64 24.42
CA GLY A 36 -11.65 14.11 24.69
C GLY A 36 -12.77 15.02 24.15
N GLY A 37 -13.73 14.44 23.44
CA GLY A 37 -14.82 15.18 22.80
C GLY A 37 -14.46 15.83 21.45
N ARG A 38 -13.20 15.76 21.03
CA ARG A 38 -12.72 16.29 19.74
C ARG A 38 -11.92 15.28 18.92
N VAL A 39 -11.98 14.00 19.29
CA VAL A 39 -11.22 12.90 18.67
C VAL A 39 -11.26 12.94 17.15
N ILE A 40 -12.45 13.03 16.55
CA ILE A 40 -12.57 13.04 15.09
C ILE A 40 -11.96 14.31 14.50
N VAL A 41 -12.38 15.49 14.97
CA VAL A 41 -11.94 16.78 14.40
C VAL A 41 -10.43 16.95 14.48
N ASP A 42 -9.82 16.54 15.59
CA ASP A 42 -8.40 16.79 15.84
C ASP A 42 -7.49 15.64 15.32
N SER A 43 -8.04 14.48 14.91
CA SER A 43 -7.25 13.38 14.30
C SER A 43 -7.48 13.17 12.80
N GLU A 44 -8.63 13.61 12.24
CA GLU A 44 -9.04 13.26 10.88
C GLU A 44 -8.04 13.69 9.81
N GLU A 45 -7.48 14.90 9.90
CA GLU A 45 -6.51 15.39 8.92
C GLU A 45 -5.24 14.53 8.89
N GLN A 46 -4.71 14.19 10.07
CA GLN A 46 -3.52 13.35 10.18
C GLN A 46 -3.81 11.95 9.62
N VAL A 47 -4.94 11.35 10.00
CA VAL A 47 -5.37 10.05 9.48
C VAL A 47 -5.54 10.10 7.95
N ARG A 48 -6.08 11.19 7.41
CA ARG A 48 -6.25 11.36 5.96
C ARG A 48 -4.91 11.40 5.23
N GLN A 49 -3.91 12.08 5.80
CA GLN A 49 -2.56 12.12 5.25
C GLN A 49 -1.90 10.74 5.29
N LEU A 50 -1.96 10.04 6.43
CA LEU A 50 -1.43 8.68 6.58
C LEU A 50 -2.02 7.72 5.54
N MET A 51 -3.36 7.78 5.36
CA MET A 51 -4.07 7.00 4.36
C MET A 51 -3.71 7.38 2.91
N HIS A 52 -3.39 8.66 2.66
CA HIS A 52 -2.94 9.12 1.35
C HIS A 52 -1.59 8.52 0.99
N GLU A 53 -0.63 8.56 1.91
CA GLU A 53 0.71 8.03 1.71
C GLU A 53 0.70 6.51 1.52
N PHE A 54 0.00 5.78 2.38
CA PHE A 54 -0.14 4.33 2.22
C PHE A 54 -0.74 3.97 0.86
N ARG A 55 -1.82 4.66 0.44
CA ARG A 55 -2.45 4.41 -0.85
C ARG A 55 -1.46 4.61 -2.00
N GLN A 56 -0.62 5.65 -1.95
CA GLN A 56 0.38 5.88 -2.98
C GLN A 56 1.39 4.72 -3.05
N ARG A 57 1.99 4.34 -1.91
CA ARG A 57 2.96 3.24 -1.85
C ARG A 57 2.35 1.91 -2.28
N ALA A 58 1.11 1.65 -1.91
CA ALA A 58 0.36 0.47 -2.32
C ALA A 58 0.21 0.38 -3.85
N TYR A 59 -0.11 1.50 -4.52
CA TYR A 59 -0.16 1.55 -5.98
C TYR A 59 1.22 1.38 -6.63
N GLU A 60 2.24 2.06 -6.12
CA GLU A 60 3.62 1.91 -6.60
C GLU A 60 4.06 0.45 -6.53
N ARG A 61 3.77 -0.23 -5.40
CA ARG A 61 4.09 -1.65 -5.23
C ARG A 61 3.32 -2.56 -6.18
N ALA A 62 2.04 -2.30 -6.40
CA ALA A 62 1.22 -3.05 -7.35
C ALA A 62 1.73 -2.90 -8.79
N VAL A 63 2.13 -1.70 -9.18
CA VAL A 63 2.72 -1.43 -10.51
C VAL A 63 4.04 -2.15 -10.67
N GLN A 64 4.93 -2.07 -9.67
CA GLN A 64 6.21 -2.77 -9.69
C GLN A 64 6.04 -4.29 -9.83
N LEU A 65 5.19 -4.91 -9.01
CA LEU A 65 4.93 -6.35 -9.08
C LEU A 65 4.38 -6.78 -10.45
N ARG A 66 3.59 -5.93 -11.09
CA ARG A 66 3.04 -6.18 -12.41
C ARG A 66 4.12 -6.09 -13.49
N ALA A 67 5.07 -5.17 -13.35
CA ALA A 67 6.24 -5.08 -14.22
C ALA A 67 7.15 -6.31 -14.05
N ASP A 68 7.49 -6.69 -12.81
CA ASP A 68 8.32 -7.87 -12.51
C ASP A 68 7.73 -9.16 -13.11
N SER A 69 6.40 -9.30 -13.05
CA SER A 69 5.68 -10.44 -13.65
C SER A 69 5.71 -10.43 -15.17
N ALA A 70 5.79 -9.25 -15.80
CA ALA A 70 5.89 -9.12 -17.25
C ALA A 70 7.28 -9.55 -17.74
N GLU A 71 8.32 -9.07 -17.06
CA GLU A 71 9.73 -9.40 -17.38
C GLU A 71 10.01 -10.89 -17.19
N SER A 72 9.49 -11.51 -16.12
CA SER A 72 9.64 -12.96 -15.89
C SER A 72 8.98 -13.82 -16.98
N ALA A 73 7.97 -13.29 -17.69
CA ALA A 73 7.31 -14.00 -18.78
C ALA A 73 8.08 -13.92 -20.11
N PHE A 74 9.07 -13.02 -20.22
CA PHE A 74 9.89 -12.80 -21.40
C PHE A 74 11.34 -12.52 -20.97
N PRO A 75 12.08 -13.54 -20.49
CA PRO A 75 13.49 -13.36 -20.16
C PRO A 75 14.27 -12.93 -21.41
N PRO A 76 15.32 -12.09 -21.28
CA PRO A 76 16.18 -11.74 -22.41
C PRO A 76 16.75 -13.02 -23.00
N SER A 77 16.69 -13.15 -24.33
CA SER A 77 17.33 -14.27 -25.03
C SER A 77 18.83 -14.18 -24.79
N GLU A 78 19.45 -15.28 -24.33
CA GLU A 78 20.91 -15.36 -24.21
C GLU A 78 21.55 -15.02 -25.56
N GLU A 79 22.43 -14.02 -25.57
CA GLU A 79 23.31 -13.68 -26.70
C GLU A 79 24.48 -14.65 -26.79
#